data_AF-A0A026VUI3-F1
#
_entry.id   AF-A0A026VUI3-F1
#
_cell.length_a   1.000
_cell.length_b   1.000
_cell.length_c   1.000
_cell.angle_alpha   90.00
_cell.angle_beta   90.00
_cell.angle_gamma   90.00
#
_symmetry.space_group_name_H-M   'P 1'
#
loop_
_entity.id
_entity.type
_entity.pdbx_description
1 polymer ?
#
loop_
_entity_poly.entity_id
_entity_poly.type
_entity_poly.pdbx_seq_one_letter_code
_entity_poly.pdbx_strand_id
1 'polypeptide(L)'
;MFFILVDAFSKWPIVHIVKNMSTANTISVLEEIFATFGYPNYLVSDNGRTFIATEFKQFLEKRGVKSIFTAPYHPATNGQAKRFVQTLKQSLKRMINSGKNLKRSLQELLMQYRIMPHATTGKSPAELFLRRQIRNRFQLVFPDTRKDLPSCSISFFKEGEKVSCRNYIGSIKWKFGKIIRQLGKLNFEIKLDNGQIWRRHVNQLRKIGQPVLNDEQG
;
A
#
# COMPACT_ATOMS: atom_id res chain seq x y z
N MET A 1 -9.70 -22.39 -3.56
CA MET A 1 -9.40 -22.59 -2.12
C MET A 1 -8.68 -21.36 -1.59
N PHE A 2 -8.61 -21.15 -0.27
CA PHE A 2 -7.96 -19.96 0.32
C PHE A 2 -6.82 -20.37 1.24
N PHE A 3 -5.65 -19.75 1.04
CA PHE A 3 -4.57 -19.71 2.03
C PHE A 3 -4.75 -18.48 2.89
N ILE A 4 -4.71 -18.66 4.20
CA ILE A 4 -5.02 -17.61 5.17
C ILE A 4 -3.91 -17.59 6.20
N LEU A 5 -3.27 -16.43 6.34
CA LEU A 5 -2.30 -16.13 7.38
C LEU A 5 -2.78 -14.89 8.13
N VAL A 6 -2.67 -14.91 9.45
CA VAL A 6 -3.09 -13.80 10.31
C VAL A 6 -1.95 -13.46 11.24
N ASP A 7 -1.54 -12.20 11.26
CA ASP A 7 -0.59 -11.73 12.25
C ASP A 7 -1.22 -11.74 13.65
N ALA A 8 -0.57 -12.42 14.59
CA ALA A 8 -1.12 -12.66 15.91
C ALA A 8 -1.22 -11.39 16.78
N PHE A 9 -0.38 -10.38 16.53
CA PHE A 9 -0.39 -9.13 17.30
C PHE A 9 -1.44 -8.15 16.75
N SER A 10 -1.26 -7.73 15.50
CA SER A 10 -2.11 -6.72 14.84
C SER A 10 -3.46 -7.27 14.36
N LYS A 11 -3.61 -8.59 14.31
CA LYS A 11 -4.76 -9.27 13.67
C LYS A 11 -4.83 -9.03 12.17
N TRP A 12 -3.73 -8.62 11.54
CA TRP A 12 -3.69 -8.32 10.11
C TRP A 12 -3.90 -9.59 9.26
N PRO A 13 -4.95 -9.65 8.42
CA PRO A 13 -5.19 -10.81 7.58
C PRO A 13 -4.48 -10.70 6.23
N ILE A 14 -3.91 -11.83 5.82
CA ILE A 14 -3.33 -12.08 4.50
C ILE A 14 -4.05 -13.28 3.90
N VAL A 15 -4.61 -13.11 2.71
CA VAL A 15 -5.42 -14.14 2.04
C VAL A 15 -5.01 -14.27 0.59
N HIS A 16 -4.65 -15.48 0.19
CA HIS A 16 -4.34 -15.84 -1.20
C HIS A 16 -5.36 -16.86 -1.72
N ILE A 17 -5.82 -16.68 -2.96
CA ILE A 17 -6.67 -17.66 -3.64
C ILE A 17 -5.74 -18.69 -4.29
N VAL A 18 -5.83 -19.93 -3.82
CA VAL A 18 -4.99 -21.03 -4.30
C VAL A 18 -5.82 -22.10 -5.00
N LYS A 19 -5.23 -22.74 -6.01
CA LYS A 19 -5.85 -23.85 -6.75
C LYS A 19 -5.91 -25.11 -5.87
N ASN A 20 -4.79 -25.46 -5.25
CA ASN A 20 -4.64 -26.59 -4.34
C ASN A 20 -3.82 -26.21 -3.09
N MET A 21 -3.85 -27.07 -2.07
CA MET A 21 -3.07 -26.97 -0.84
C MET A 21 -2.01 -28.07 -0.89
N SER A 22 -1.13 -28.01 -1.90
CA SER A 22 0.09 -28.81 -1.86
C SER A 22 1.14 -28.10 -1.01
N THR A 23 2.10 -28.87 -0.50
CA THR A 23 3.21 -28.31 0.31
C THR A 23 4.00 -27.29 -0.51
N ALA A 24 4.38 -27.64 -1.74
CA ALA A 24 5.08 -26.74 -2.67
C ALA A 24 4.32 -25.42 -2.93
N ASN A 25 3.00 -25.48 -3.17
CA ASN A 25 2.21 -24.27 -3.40
C ASN A 25 2.09 -23.42 -2.12
N THR A 26 2.01 -24.06 -0.96
CA THR A 26 1.99 -23.38 0.35
C THR A 26 3.32 -22.66 0.62
N ILE A 27 4.44 -23.31 0.32
CA ILE A 27 5.78 -22.74 0.42
C ILE A 27 5.91 -21.52 -0.50
N SER A 28 5.51 -21.65 -1.77
CA SER A 28 5.57 -20.54 -2.74
C SER A 28 4.77 -19.32 -2.27
N VAL A 29 3.56 -19.52 -1.73
CA VAL A 29 2.77 -18.42 -1.16
C VAL A 29 3.46 -17.81 0.07
N LEU A 30 4.06 -18.61 0.94
CA LEU A 30 4.80 -18.09 2.09
C LEU A 30 6.05 -17.31 1.68
N GLU A 31 6.73 -17.70 0.60
CA GLU A 31 7.88 -16.95 0.07
C GLU A 31 7.46 -15.56 -0.39
N GLU A 32 6.34 -15.41 -1.09
CA GLU A 32 5.79 -14.10 -1.46
C GLU A 32 5.48 -13.24 -0.22
N ILE A 33 4.88 -13.85 0.80
CA ILE A 33 4.53 -13.19 2.06
C ILE A 33 5.80 -12.74 2.79
N PHE A 34 6.79 -13.62 2.93
CA PHE A 34 8.04 -13.33 3.62
C PHE A 34 8.89 -12.31 2.87
N ALA A 35 8.86 -12.29 1.53
CA ALA A 35 9.50 -11.24 0.75
C ALA A 35 8.86 -9.86 0.99
N THR A 36 7.57 -9.83 1.29
CA THR A 36 6.82 -8.57 1.51
C THR A 36 6.94 -8.06 2.95
N PHE A 37 6.89 -8.94 3.95
CA PHE A 37 6.77 -8.57 5.37
C PHE A 37 7.96 -8.99 6.23
N GLY A 38 8.88 -9.79 5.69
CA GLY A 38 9.97 -10.41 6.42
C GLY A 38 9.58 -11.77 7.05
N TYR A 39 10.57 -12.42 7.65
CA TYR A 39 10.41 -13.71 8.32
C TYR A 39 9.87 -13.51 9.74
N PRO A 40 8.84 -14.28 10.17
CA PRO A 40 8.35 -14.24 11.54
C PRO A 40 9.24 -15.07 12.47
N ASN A 41 9.25 -14.74 13.77
CA ASN A 41 9.94 -15.55 14.76
C ASN A 41 9.27 -16.93 14.94
N TYR A 42 7.94 -16.96 14.87
CA TYR A 42 7.12 -18.15 15.09
C TYR A 42 6.03 -18.26 14.04
N LEU A 43 5.82 -19.46 13.51
CA LEU A 43 4.69 -19.79 12.65
C LEU A 43 3.82 -20.84 13.35
N VAL A 44 2.58 -20.47 13.65
CA VAL A 44 1.61 -21.38 14.29
C VAL A 44 0.69 -21.96 13.22
N SER A 45 0.63 -23.29 13.13
CA SER A 45 -0.24 -24.00 12.19
C SER A 45 -0.98 -25.15 12.86
N ASP A 46 -2.02 -25.65 12.20
CA ASP A 46 -2.67 -26.90 12.61
C ASP A 46 -1.88 -28.12 12.13
N ASN A 47 -2.33 -29.31 12.53
CA ASN A 47 -1.71 -30.58 12.14
C ASN A 47 -2.10 -31.02 10.72
N GLY A 48 -2.30 -30.07 9.80
CA GLY A 48 -2.55 -30.34 8.39
C GLY A 48 -1.35 -31.05 7.74
N ARG A 49 -1.63 -31.98 6.80
CA ARG A 49 -0.59 -32.78 6.12
C ARG A 49 0.49 -31.91 5.45
N THR A 50 0.11 -30.76 4.91
CA THR A 50 1.02 -29.78 4.31
C THR A 50 2.01 -29.19 5.32
N PHE A 51 1.55 -28.89 6.53
CA PHE A 51 2.38 -28.24 7.55
C PHE A 51 3.27 -29.24 8.31
N ILE A 52 2.86 -30.50 8.38
CA ILE A 52 3.66 -31.58 8.98
C ILE A 52 4.73 -32.11 8.02
N ALA A 53 4.57 -31.90 6.71
CA ALA A 53 5.50 -32.37 5.70
C ALA A 53 6.95 -31.97 5.99
N THR A 54 7.88 -32.89 5.74
CA THR A 54 9.32 -32.69 5.97
C THR A 54 9.86 -31.50 5.18
N GLU A 55 9.45 -31.37 3.92
CA GLU A 55 9.77 -30.25 3.04
C GLU A 55 9.40 -28.90 3.67
N PHE A 56 8.22 -28.81 4.29
CA PHE A 56 7.75 -27.59 4.95
C PHE A 56 8.57 -27.23 6.19
N LYS A 57 8.93 -28.23 7.00
CA LYS A 57 9.77 -28.04 8.18
C LYS A 57 11.16 -27.53 7.81
N GLN A 58 11.80 -28.17 6.82
CA GLN A 58 13.11 -27.76 6.31
C GLN A 58 13.08 -26.34 5.73
N PHE A 59 11.99 -25.99 5.03
CA PHE A 59 11.78 -24.64 4.49
C PHE A 59 11.82 -23.56 5.59
N LEU A 60 11.16 -23.79 6.73
CA LEU A 60 11.12 -22.88 7.86
C LEU A 60 12.43 -22.84 8.64
N GLU A 61 13.03 -24.01 8.90
CA GLU A 61 14.30 -24.14 9.61
C GLU A 61 15.43 -23.40 8.89
N LYS A 62 15.52 -23.54 7.56
CA LYS A 62 16.50 -22.82 6.73
C LYS A 62 16.39 -21.29 6.84
N ARG A 63 15.22 -20.78 7.24
CA ARG A 63 14.93 -19.35 7.39
C ARG A 63 14.90 -18.89 8.84
N GLY A 64 15.26 -19.76 9.78
CA GLY A 64 15.26 -19.45 11.22
C GLY A 64 13.87 -19.27 11.82
N VAL A 65 12.81 -19.73 11.13
CA VAL A 65 11.42 -19.61 11.60
C VAL A 65 11.06 -20.82 12.45
N LYS A 66 10.64 -20.58 13.70
CA LYS A 66 10.22 -21.67 14.59
C LYS A 66 8.79 -22.09 14.28
N SER A 67 8.59 -23.34 13.88
CA SER A 67 7.24 -23.90 13.68
C SER A 67 6.65 -24.36 15.01
N ILE A 68 5.44 -23.90 15.32
CA ILE A 68 4.64 -24.37 16.45
C ILE A 68 3.39 -25.05 15.89
N PHE A 69 3.24 -26.33 16.18
CA PHE A 69 2.06 -27.08 15.84
C PHE A 69 1.06 -27.02 17.00
N THR A 70 -0.22 -26.78 16.70
CA THR A 70 -1.23 -26.85 17.75
C THR A 70 -1.31 -28.28 18.29
N ALA A 71 -1.14 -28.42 19.61
CA ALA A 71 -1.39 -29.68 20.27
C ALA A 71 -2.83 -30.17 19.98
N PRO A 72 -3.03 -31.48 19.81
CA PRO A 72 -4.37 -32.06 19.79
C PRO A 72 -5.16 -31.53 20.99
N TYR A 73 -6.42 -31.13 20.80
CA TYR A 73 -7.30 -30.59 21.85
C TYR A 73 -6.97 -29.20 22.43
N HIS A 74 -5.99 -28.46 21.88
CA HIS A 74 -5.75 -27.03 22.21
C HIS A 74 -6.11 -26.06 21.06
N PRO A 75 -7.41 -25.89 20.73
CA PRO A 75 -7.85 -25.04 19.63
C PRO A 75 -7.57 -23.55 19.83
N ALA A 76 -7.26 -23.12 21.06
CA ALA A 76 -6.98 -21.72 21.40
C ALA A 76 -5.75 -21.17 20.67
N THR A 77 -4.71 -21.99 20.46
CA THR A 77 -3.43 -21.57 19.89
C THR A 77 -3.55 -21.12 18.43
N ASN A 78 -4.43 -21.77 17.65
CA ASN A 78 -4.79 -21.35 16.28
C ASN A 78 -6.21 -20.75 16.20
N GLY A 79 -6.75 -20.31 17.34
CA GLY A 79 -8.11 -19.80 17.44
C GLY A 79 -8.31 -18.51 16.63
N GLN A 80 -7.26 -17.70 16.48
CA GLN A 80 -7.32 -16.44 15.74
C GLN A 80 -7.53 -16.66 14.24
N ALA A 81 -6.72 -17.52 13.61
CA ALA A 81 -6.89 -17.83 12.20
C ALA A 81 -8.24 -18.52 11.96
N LYS A 82 -8.65 -19.45 12.85
CA LYS A 82 -9.97 -20.11 12.75
C LYS A 82 -11.14 -19.11 12.82
N ARG A 83 -11.11 -18.16 13.75
CA ARG A 83 -12.13 -17.09 13.84
C ARG A 83 -12.16 -16.27 12.56
N PHE A 84 -11.01 -15.86 12.04
CA PHE A 84 -10.95 -15.11 10.79
C PHE A 84 -11.46 -15.91 9.58
N VAL A 85 -11.13 -17.20 9.48
CA VAL A 85 -11.65 -18.11 8.45
C VAL A 85 -13.18 -18.15 8.50
N GLN A 86 -13.78 -18.19 9.70
CA GLN A 86 -15.23 -18.16 9.87
C GLN A 86 -15.83 -16.84 9.38
N THR A 87 -15.26 -15.70 9.79
CA THR A 87 -15.66 -14.37 9.31
C THR A 87 -15.59 -14.28 7.78
N LEU A 88 -14.49 -14.77 7.20
CA LEU A 88 -14.26 -14.74 5.76
C LEU A 88 -15.28 -15.58 5.00
N LYS A 89 -15.54 -16.82 5.45
CA LYS A 89 -16.54 -17.70 4.83
C LYS A 89 -17.95 -17.09 4.90
N GLN A 90 -18.33 -16.54 6.05
CA GLN A 90 -19.65 -15.92 6.23
C GLN A 90 -19.83 -14.70 5.31
N SER A 91 -18.82 -13.83 5.25
CA SER A 91 -18.90 -12.64 4.40
C SER A 91 -18.91 -13.00 2.91
N LEU A 92 -18.05 -13.92 2.48
CA LEU A 92 -18.01 -14.34 1.08
C LEU A 92 -19.33 -15.02 0.66
N LYS A 93 -19.94 -15.85 1.52
CA LYS A 93 -21.25 -16.47 1.23
C LYS A 93 -22.32 -15.41 0.96
N ARG A 94 -22.36 -14.34 1.78
CA ARG A 94 -23.31 -13.23 1.59
C ARG A 94 -23.07 -12.49 0.26
N MET A 95 -21.80 -12.24 -0.09
CA MET A 95 -21.45 -11.46 -1.28
C MET A 95 -21.62 -12.24 -2.59
N ILE A 96 -21.34 -13.55 -2.59
CA ILE A 96 -21.56 -14.43 -3.75
C ILE A 96 -23.05 -14.55 -4.05
N ASN A 97 -23.91 -14.66 -3.01
CA ASN A 97 -25.36 -14.68 -3.20
C ASN A 97 -25.91 -13.39 -3.83
N SER A 98 -25.18 -12.28 -3.72
CA SER A 98 -25.50 -11.01 -4.39
C SER A 98 -24.96 -10.90 -5.83
N GLY A 99 -24.40 -11.98 -6.40
CA GLY A 99 -23.87 -12.02 -7.77
C GLY A 99 -22.53 -11.30 -7.96
N LYS A 100 -21.82 -10.93 -6.89
CA LYS A 100 -20.55 -10.20 -6.99
C LYS A 100 -19.38 -11.13 -7.33
N ASN A 101 -18.41 -10.60 -8.09
CA ASN A 101 -17.15 -11.28 -8.37
C ASN A 101 -16.40 -11.62 -7.07
N LEU A 102 -15.91 -12.86 -6.95
CA LEU A 102 -15.24 -13.38 -5.76
C LEU A 102 -14.00 -12.56 -5.37
N LYS A 103 -13.12 -12.26 -6.34
CA LYS A 103 -11.87 -11.54 -6.10
C LYS A 103 -12.17 -10.12 -5.60
N ARG A 104 -13.12 -9.43 -6.23
CA ARG A 104 -13.55 -8.10 -5.80
C ARG A 104 -14.14 -8.12 -4.38
N SER A 105 -14.99 -9.10 -4.11
CA SER A 105 -15.61 -9.29 -2.81
C SER A 105 -14.59 -9.53 -1.71
N LEU A 106 -13.56 -10.33 -1.98
CA LEU A 106 -12.47 -10.57 -1.05
C LEU A 106 -11.68 -9.28 -0.75
N GLN A 107 -11.37 -8.47 -1.77
CA GLN A 107 -10.64 -7.22 -1.56
C GLN A 107 -11.46 -6.20 -0.75
N GLU A 108 -12.75 -6.08 -1.02
CA GLU A 108 -13.67 -5.24 -0.25
C GLU A 108 -13.71 -5.68 1.23
N LEU A 109 -13.84 -6.99 1.48
CA LEU A 109 -13.82 -7.56 2.83
C LEU A 109 -12.50 -7.29 3.56
N LEU A 110 -11.37 -7.53 2.91
CA LEU A 110 -10.05 -7.31 3.51
C LEU A 110 -9.85 -5.84 3.87
N MET A 111 -10.27 -4.92 3.00
CA MET A 111 -10.22 -3.49 3.29
C MET A 111 -11.03 -3.16 4.54
N GLN A 112 -12.29 -3.62 4.61
CA GLN A 112 -13.18 -3.38 5.75
C GLN A 112 -12.63 -3.96 7.06
N TYR A 113 -12.11 -5.19 7.01
CA TYR A 113 -11.54 -5.84 8.19
C TYR A 113 -10.31 -5.09 8.71
N ARG A 114 -9.44 -4.61 7.81
CA ARG A 114 -8.20 -3.91 8.18
C ARG A 114 -8.42 -2.55 8.84
N ILE A 115 -9.55 -1.89 8.56
CA ILE A 115 -9.90 -0.58 9.13
C ILE A 115 -10.80 -0.68 10.38
N MET A 116 -11.44 -1.82 10.60
CA MET A 116 -12.39 -1.98 11.70
C MET A 116 -11.63 -2.27 13.01
N PRO A 117 -11.90 -1.52 14.10
CA PRO A 117 -11.27 -1.79 15.39
C PRO A 117 -11.68 -3.16 15.90
N HIS A 118 -10.71 -3.92 16.42
CA HIS A 118 -10.97 -5.20 17.05
C HIS A 118 -11.31 -5.03 18.53
N ALA A 119 -12.32 -5.76 19.01
CA ALA A 119 -12.73 -5.72 20.41
C ALA A 119 -11.60 -6.08 21.40
N THR A 120 -10.67 -6.95 21.00
CA THR A 120 -9.55 -7.38 21.86
C THR A 120 -8.40 -6.38 21.93
N THR A 121 -8.16 -5.61 20.85
CA THR A 121 -7.03 -4.68 20.77
C THR A 121 -7.45 -3.21 20.92
N GLY A 122 -8.74 -2.91 20.81
CA GLY A 122 -9.28 -1.54 20.78
C GLY A 122 -8.84 -0.72 19.55
N LYS A 123 -8.01 -1.28 18.69
CA LYS A 123 -7.41 -0.62 17.50
C LYS A 123 -7.62 -1.48 16.27
N SER A 124 -7.63 -0.83 15.10
CA SER A 124 -7.73 -1.53 13.82
C SER A 124 -6.43 -2.26 13.47
N PRO A 125 -6.50 -3.36 12.68
CA PRO A 125 -5.29 -4.02 12.20
C PRO A 125 -4.34 -3.10 11.44
N ALA A 126 -4.88 -2.15 10.66
CA ALA A 126 -4.06 -1.17 9.94
C ALA A 126 -3.26 -0.26 10.88
N GLU A 127 -3.85 0.20 11.98
CA GLU A 127 -3.14 1.04 12.95
C GLU A 127 -2.02 0.30 13.67
N LEU A 128 -2.22 -0.98 13.97
CA LEU A 128 -1.22 -1.81 14.64
C LEU A 128 -0.10 -2.22 13.68
N PHE A 129 -0.47 -2.65 12.47
CA PHE A 129 0.45 -3.22 11.49
C PHE A 129 1.20 -2.13 10.68
N LEU A 130 0.47 -1.17 10.11
CA LEU A 130 1.04 -0.12 9.26
C LEU A 130 1.38 1.16 10.03
N ARG A 131 1.06 1.23 11.32
CA ARG A 131 1.16 2.46 12.14
C ARG A 131 0.40 3.66 11.56
N ARG A 132 -0.60 3.40 10.71
CA ARG A 132 -1.46 4.41 10.10
C ARG A 132 -2.84 3.84 9.79
N GLN A 133 -3.83 4.72 9.78
CA GLN A 133 -5.16 4.43 9.27
C GLN A 133 -5.12 4.30 7.73
N ILE A 134 -5.81 3.31 7.17
CA ILE A 134 -6.03 3.21 5.72
C ILE A 134 -7.21 4.10 5.37
N ARG A 135 -7.01 4.98 4.38
CA ARG A 135 -8.07 5.87 3.89
C ARG A 135 -9.19 5.05 3.26
N ASN A 136 -10.38 5.15 3.85
CA ASN A 136 -11.61 4.58 3.28
C ASN A 136 -12.41 5.66 2.55
N ARG A 137 -13.49 5.26 1.84
CA ARG A 137 -14.33 6.20 1.08
C ARG A 137 -14.87 7.34 1.95
N PHE A 138 -15.26 7.07 3.20
CA PHE A 138 -15.74 8.10 4.12
C PHE A 138 -14.64 9.13 4.45
N GLN A 139 -13.42 8.68 4.75
CA GLN A 139 -12.26 9.55 5.02
C GLN A 139 -11.74 10.31 3.79
N LEU A 140 -12.21 10.00 2.59
CA LEU A 140 -11.93 10.80 1.38
C LEU A 140 -12.90 11.97 1.24
N VAL A 141 -14.12 11.84 1.77
CA VAL A 141 -15.14 12.90 1.74
C VAL A 141 -14.79 14.01 2.73
N PHE A 142 -14.25 13.65 3.89
CA PHE A 142 -13.82 14.65 4.88
C PHE A 142 -12.43 15.20 4.52
N PRO A 143 -12.26 16.54 4.54
CA PRO A 143 -10.95 17.15 4.34
C PRO A 143 -10.00 16.66 5.43
N ASP A 144 -8.77 16.30 5.02
CA ASP A 144 -7.73 15.82 5.94
C ASP A 144 -7.33 16.96 6.89
N THR A 145 -7.78 16.89 8.15
CA THR A 145 -7.43 17.84 9.21
C THR A 145 -5.98 17.71 9.66
N ARG A 146 -5.24 16.67 9.21
CA ARG A 146 -3.79 16.55 9.47
C ARG A 146 -2.91 17.39 8.55
N LYS A 147 -3.49 18.37 7.85
CA LYS A 147 -2.75 19.34 7.01
C LYS A 147 -1.91 20.34 7.81
N ASP A 148 -1.88 20.24 9.15
CA ASP A 148 -1.10 21.13 10.01
C ASP A 148 0.32 20.61 10.32
N LEU A 149 0.80 19.56 9.66
CA LEU A 149 2.26 19.45 9.54
C LEU A 149 2.71 20.58 8.63
N PRO A 150 3.67 21.43 9.05
CA PRO A 150 4.18 22.49 8.20
C PRO A 150 4.69 21.83 6.92
N SER A 151 3.89 21.92 5.86
CA SER A 151 4.42 21.68 4.53
C SER A 151 5.55 22.67 4.42
N CYS A 152 6.81 22.21 4.30
CA CYS A 152 7.92 23.08 3.96
C CYS A 152 7.41 24.07 2.92
N SER A 153 7.22 25.31 3.35
CA SER A 153 6.69 26.38 2.53
C SER A 153 7.85 26.82 1.66
N ILE A 154 8.24 25.95 0.73
CA ILE A 154 9.23 26.30 -0.27
C ILE A 154 8.46 27.17 -1.25
N SER A 155 8.45 28.46 -0.97
CA SER A 155 7.91 29.48 -1.87
C SER A 155 8.86 29.59 -3.07
N PHE A 156 8.58 28.81 -4.11
CA PHE A 156 9.42 28.82 -5.32
C PHE A 156 9.17 30.07 -6.17
N PHE A 157 7.91 30.32 -6.51
CA PHE A 157 7.49 31.42 -7.37
C PHE A 157 6.10 31.93 -6.98
N LYS A 158 5.83 33.22 -7.22
CA LYS A 158 4.52 33.85 -6.96
C LYS A 158 3.68 33.97 -8.24
N GLU A 159 2.36 34.05 -8.08
CA GLU A 159 1.45 34.34 -9.20
C GLU A 159 1.78 35.72 -9.79
N GLY A 160 1.84 35.81 -11.11
CA GLY A 160 2.27 37.00 -11.84
C GLY A 160 3.79 37.14 -12.03
N GLU A 161 4.62 36.32 -11.38
CA GLU A 161 6.07 36.34 -11.55
C GLU A 161 6.46 35.88 -12.97
N LYS A 162 7.37 36.63 -13.61
CA LYS A 162 7.92 36.24 -14.90
C LYS A 162 9.00 35.17 -14.69
N VAL A 163 8.88 34.06 -15.41
CA VAL A 163 9.77 32.91 -15.33
C VAL A 163 10.17 32.46 -16.73
N SER A 164 11.36 31.85 -16.86
CA SER A 164 11.69 31.10 -18.06
C SER A 164 11.27 29.65 -17.88
N CYS A 165 10.64 29.08 -18.89
CA CYS A 165 10.13 27.72 -18.89
C CYS A 165 10.81 26.90 -19.99
N ARG A 166 11.09 25.63 -19.69
CA ARG A 166 11.77 24.74 -20.62
C ARG A 166 10.85 24.36 -21.78
N ASN A 167 11.35 24.57 -22.98
CA ASN A 167 10.74 24.16 -24.23
C ASN A 167 11.49 22.95 -24.78
N TYR A 168 10.75 21.90 -25.12
CA TYR A 168 11.28 20.66 -25.69
C TYR A 168 11.07 20.57 -27.20
N ILE A 169 10.37 21.55 -27.80
CA ILE A 169 9.99 21.55 -29.21
C ILE A 169 10.60 22.78 -29.88
N GLY A 170 11.62 22.55 -30.73
CA GLY A 170 12.33 23.58 -31.50
C GLY A 170 13.69 23.99 -30.92
N SER A 171 14.35 24.92 -31.60
CA SER A 171 15.75 25.29 -31.37
C SER A 171 15.97 26.08 -30.07
N ILE A 172 14.96 26.81 -29.60
CA ILE A 172 15.05 27.65 -28.39
C ILE A 172 14.60 26.84 -27.17
N LYS A 173 15.56 26.48 -26.31
CA LYS A 173 15.36 25.64 -25.10
C LYS A 173 14.57 26.32 -23.98
N TRP A 174 14.54 27.65 -23.92
CA TRP A 174 13.88 28.40 -22.86
C TRP A 174 12.96 29.49 -23.42
N LYS A 175 11.70 29.49 -23.00
CA LYS A 175 10.72 30.53 -23.36
C LYS A 175 10.26 31.28 -22.13
N PHE A 176 10.06 32.58 -22.26
CA PHE A 176 9.59 33.42 -21.16
C PHE A 176 8.06 33.41 -21.08
N GLY A 177 7.56 33.46 -19.85
CA GLY A 177 6.14 33.58 -19.56
C GLY A 177 5.89 34.04 -18.14
N LYS A 178 4.62 34.29 -17.81
CA LYS A 178 4.16 34.65 -16.47
C LYS A 178 3.42 33.49 -15.84
N ILE A 179 3.65 33.26 -14.55
CA ILE A 179 2.87 32.28 -13.79
C ILE A 179 1.46 32.82 -13.63
N ILE A 180 0.47 32.05 -14.07
CA ILE A 180 -0.94 32.34 -13.83
C ILE A 180 -1.32 31.87 -12.44
N ARG A 181 -1.06 30.59 -12.15
CA ARG A 181 -1.43 29.95 -10.89
C ARG A 181 -0.61 28.71 -10.58
N GLN A 182 -0.60 28.33 -9.31
CA GLN A 182 0.00 27.09 -8.84
C GLN A 182 -1.04 25.96 -8.82
N LEU A 183 -0.80 24.86 -9.55
CA LEU A 183 -1.70 23.69 -9.64
C LEU A 183 -1.44 22.66 -8.52
N GLY A 184 -0.31 22.77 -7.83
CA GLY A 184 0.09 21.95 -6.69
C GLY A 184 1.45 22.39 -6.16
N LYS A 185 2.03 21.72 -5.15
CA LYS A 185 3.28 22.18 -4.51
C LYS A 185 4.42 22.48 -5.48
N LEU A 186 4.53 21.75 -6.60
CA LEU A 186 5.65 21.85 -7.54
C LEU A 186 5.22 22.11 -9.00
N ASN A 187 3.93 22.23 -9.30
CA ASN A 187 3.43 22.37 -10.67
C ASN A 187 2.78 23.74 -10.86
N PHE A 188 3.15 24.43 -11.94
CA PHE A 188 2.69 25.77 -12.26
C PHE A 188 2.09 25.83 -13.66
N GLU A 189 1.07 26.68 -13.81
CA GLU A 189 0.46 27.03 -15.09
C GLU A 189 1.03 28.39 -15.53
N ILE A 190 1.66 28.44 -16.70
CA ILE A 190 2.40 29.60 -17.21
C ILE A 190 1.77 30.06 -18.51
N LYS A 191 1.50 31.37 -18.61
CA LYS A 191 1.15 32.03 -19.87
C LYS A 191 2.42 32.52 -20.53
N LEU A 192 2.79 31.91 -21.64
CA LEU A 192 3.87 32.38 -22.48
C LEU A 192 3.53 33.73 -23.11
N ASP A 193 4.56 34.49 -23.48
CA ASP A 193 4.38 35.79 -24.15
C ASP A 193 3.65 35.68 -25.50
N ASN A 194 3.71 34.50 -26.15
CA ASN A 194 2.96 34.19 -27.37
C ASN A 194 1.48 33.82 -27.12
N GLY A 195 0.99 33.94 -25.88
CA GLY A 195 -0.39 33.66 -25.50
C GLY A 195 -0.70 32.19 -25.18
N GLN A 196 0.22 31.26 -25.40
CA GLN A 196 0.02 29.83 -25.08
C GLN A 196 0.09 29.57 -23.57
N ILE A 197 -0.69 28.60 -23.10
CA ILE A 197 -0.71 28.20 -21.69
C ILE A 197 -0.02 26.85 -21.54
N TRP A 198 1.05 26.80 -20.76
CA TRP A 198 1.83 25.59 -20.49
C TRP A 198 1.75 25.19 -19.03
N ARG A 199 1.84 23.88 -18.78
CA ARG A 199 1.99 23.30 -17.45
C ARG A 199 3.40 22.75 -17.30
N ARG A 200 4.10 23.18 -16.25
CA ARG A 200 5.50 22.79 -16.00
C ARG A 200 5.75 22.54 -14.51
N HIS A 201 6.66 21.60 -14.26
CA HIS A 201 7.20 21.35 -12.93
C HIS A 201 8.21 22.44 -12.55
N VAL A 202 8.44 22.68 -11.26
CA VAL A 202 9.36 23.71 -10.76
C VAL A 202 10.78 23.56 -11.34
N ASN A 203 11.28 22.33 -11.51
CA ASN A 203 12.59 22.04 -12.11
C ASN A 203 12.71 22.46 -13.59
N GLN A 204 11.57 22.71 -14.24
CA GLN A 204 11.49 23.17 -15.64
C GLN A 204 11.28 24.69 -15.72
N LEU A 205 11.39 25.39 -14.59
CA LEU A 205 11.24 26.83 -14.46
C LEU A 205 12.51 27.44 -13.85
N ARG A 206 12.91 28.61 -14.33
CA ARG A 206 14.01 29.39 -13.74
C ARG A 206 13.57 30.83 -13.52
N LYS A 207 14.16 31.47 -12.51
CA LYS A 207 14.05 32.92 -12.32
C LYS A 207 14.81 33.64 -13.41
N ILE A 208 14.28 34.78 -13.85
CA ILE A 208 14.95 35.63 -14.84
C ILE A 208 16.25 36.16 -14.23
N GLY A 209 17.36 36.03 -14.96
CA GLY A 209 18.68 36.49 -14.51
C GLY A 209 19.61 35.40 -13.95
N GLN A 210 19.17 34.13 -13.86
CA GLN A 210 20.10 33.04 -13.56
C GLN A 210 20.96 32.71 -14.80
N PRO A 211 22.31 32.63 -14.67
CA PRO A 211 23.19 32.31 -15.78
C PRO A 211 22.85 30.93 -16.35
N VAL A 212 22.98 30.78 -17.66
CA VAL A 212 22.87 29.50 -18.35
C VAL A 212 24.12 28.69 -17.98
N LEU A 213 24.05 27.93 -16.89
CA LEU A 213 24.97 26.81 -16.71
C LEU A 213 24.67 25.83 -17.84
N ASN A 214 25.67 25.60 -18.68
CA ASN A 214 25.61 24.65 -19.78
C ASN A 214 25.38 23.26 -19.19
N ASP A 215 24.12 22.82 -19.19
CA ASP A 215 23.74 21.42 -18.98
C ASP A 215 24.11 20.63 -20.26
N GLU A 216 25.41 20.51 -20.52
CA GLU A 216 26.00 19.50 -21.41
C GLU A 216 26.91 18.61 -20.57
N GLN A 217 26.30 17.68 -19.83
CA GLN A 217 26.83 16.35 -19.48
C GLN A 217 25.80 15.64 -18.59
N GLY A 218 25.27 14.52 -19.10
CA GLY A 218 24.26 13.68 -18.46
C GLY A 218 23.44 12.91 -19.48
#